data_AF-A0A944C8G6-F1
#
_entry.id   AF-A0A944C8G6-F1
#
_cell.length_a   1.000
_cell.length_b   1.000
_cell.length_c   1.000
_cell.angle_alpha   90.00
_cell.angle_beta   90.00
_cell.angle_gamma   90.00
#
_symmetry.space_group_name_H-M   'P 1'
#
loop_
_entity.id
_entity.type
_entity.pdbx_description
1 polymer ?
#
loop_
_entity_poly.entity_id
_entity_poly.type
_entity_poly.pdbx_seq_one_letter_code
_entity_poly.pdbx_strand_id
1 'polypeptide(L)'
;MFAERSTEFEIDVDTSTYRLATRFAKFHNLPELTALFSSIADFHGTESIADIPCTDGYNDALISKTAAFSSFLVDISYRADAVRSRSVSRKDDNMLKITTDGRKAALDMRLVDKTAPFSYQSKVARCVENVTDIYLRT
;
A
#
# COMPACT_ATOMS: atom_id res chain seq x y z
N MET A 1 -13.03 17.71 -22.44
CA MET A 1 -12.87 16.63 -21.44
C MET A 1 -11.40 16.60 -21.07
N PHE A 2 -11.04 16.84 -19.81
CA PHE A 2 -9.64 17.05 -19.40
C PHE A 2 -8.88 15.76 -19.04
N ALA A 3 -9.54 14.60 -19.11
CA ALA A 3 -8.89 13.34 -18.82
C ALA A 3 -9.54 12.13 -19.47
N GLU A 4 -8.73 11.09 -19.60
CA GLU A 4 -9.00 9.83 -20.30
C GLU A 4 -8.78 8.65 -19.36
N ARG A 5 -9.54 7.58 -19.58
CA ARG A 5 -9.34 6.30 -18.89
C ARG A 5 -8.19 5.54 -19.55
N SER A 6 -7.12 5.26 -18.81
CA SER A 6 -6.08 4.33 -19.25
C SER A 6 -6.36 2.94 -18.68
N THR A 7 -6.07 1.90 -19.46
CA THR A 7 -6.12 0.51 -18.99
C THR A 7 -4.69 -0.02 -18.97
N GLU A 8 -4.21 -0.37 -17.79
CA GLU A 8 -2.83 -0.78 -17.55
C GLU A 8 -2.78 -2.10 -16.77
N PHE A 9 -1.65 -2.80 -16.88
CA PHE A 9 -1.40 -4.01 -16.11
C PHE A 9 -1.01 -3.65 -14.68
N GLU A 10 -1.67 -4.28 -13.71
CA GLU A 10 -1.39 -4.17 -12.30
C GLU A 10 -1.17 -5.54 -11.68
N ILE A 11 -0.33 -5.58 -10.66
CA ILE A 11 -0.11 -6.77 -9.84
C ILE A 11 -1.36 -6.98 -8.98
N ASP A 12 -1.89 -8.20 -8.97
CA ASP A 12 -3.05 -8.57 -8.16
C ASP A 12 -2.68 -8.70 -6.67
N VAL A 13 -3.70 -8.85 -5.82
CA VAL A 13 -3.55 -8.85 -4.35
C VAL A 13 -2.57 -9.94 -3.86
N ASP A 14 -2.50 -11.06 -4.56
CA ASP A 14 -1.58 -12.18 -4.26
C ASP A 14 -0.12 -11.94 -4.65
N THR A 15 0.20 -10.83 -5.32
CA THR A 15 1.54 -10.52 -5.84
C THR A 15 2.11 -11.51 -6.87
N SER A 16 1.28 -12.43 -7.40
CA SER A 16 1.71 -13.49 -8.33
C SER A 16 1.06 -13.41 -9.70
N THR A 17 -0.11 -12.78 -9.80
CA THR A 17 -0.87 -12.63 -11.05
C THR A 17 -0.97 -11.18 -11.49
N TYR A 18 -1.16 -10.96 -12.78
CA TYR A 18 -1.41 -9.65 -13.36
C TYR A 18 -2.87 -9.51 -13.74
N ARG A 19 -3.41 -8.30 -13.57
CA ARG A 19 -4.76 -7.94 -14.01
C ARG A 19 -4.75 -6.62 -14.77
N LEU A 20 -5.68 -6.46 -15.69
CA LEU A 20 -5.93 -5.17 -16.33
C LEU A 20 -6.80 -4.33 -15.42
N ALA A 21 -6.37 -3.11 -15.15
CA ALA A 21 -7.11 -2.14 -14.37
C ALA A 21 -7.31 -0.87 -15.18
N THR A 22 -8.57 -0.47 -15.33
CA THR A 22 -8.92 0.79 -15.99
C THR A 22 -9.04 1.89 -14.94
N ARG A 23 -8.17 2.90 -15.02
CA ARG A 23 -8.14 4.05 -14.10
C ARG A 23 -8.30 5.35 -14.88
N PHE A 24 -8.75 6.39 -14.19
CA PHE A 24 -8.73 7.75 -14.70
C PHE A 24 -7.37 8.36 -14.36
N ALA A 25 -6.43 8.33 -15.32
CA ALA A 25 -5.02 8.58 -15.04
C ALA A 25 -4.31 9.48 -16.06
N LYS A 26 -4.85 9.64 -17.28
CA LYS A 26 -4.28 10.52 -18.29
C LYS A 26 -5.04 11.83 -18.33
N PHE A 27 -4.32 12.94 -18.23
CA PHE A 27 -4.89 14.28 -18.28
C PHE A 27 -4.34 15.02 -19.50
N HIS A 28 -5.21 15.76 -20.19
CA HIS A 28 -4.88 16.58 -21.35
C HIS A 28 -5.32 18.01 -21.08
N ASN A 29 -4.70 18.97 -21.76
CA ASN A 29 -5.01 20.41 -21.59
C ASN A 29 -4.83 20.86 -20.14
N LEU A 30 -3.71 20.46 -19.52
CA LEU A 30 -3.35 20.81 -18.14
C LEU A 30 -3.29 22.32 -17.89
N PRO A 31 -2.73 23.16 -18.80
CA PRO A 31 -2.75 24.62 -18.61
C PRO A 31 -4.18 25.18 -18.48
N GLU A 32 -5.10 24.73 -19.33
CA GLU A 32 -6.50 25.16 -19.34
C GLU A 32 -7.26 24.62 -18.13
N LEU A 33 -6.99 23.37 -17.72
CA LEU A 33 -7.53 22.80 -16.49
C LEU A 33 -7.06 23.59 -15.26
N THR A 34 -5.78 23.95 -15.24
CA THR A 34 -5.19 24.74 -14.14
C THR A 34 -5.82 26.12 -14.09
N ALA A 35 -5.97 26.82 -15.21
CA ALA A 35 -6.62 28.12 -15.27
C ALA A 35 -8.09 28.06 -14.80
N LEU A 36 -8.84 27.03 -15.21
CA LEU A 36 -10.20 26.79 -14.74
C LEU A 36 -10.21 26.53 -13.23
N PHE A 37 -9.30 25.70 -12.72
CA PHE A 37 -9.20 25.35 -11.31
C PHE A 37 -8.78 26.55 -10.45
N SER A 38 -7.94 27.44 -10.98
CA SER A 38 -7.55 28.70 -10.33
C SER A 38 -8.71 29.68 -10.12
N SER A 39 -9.85 29.49 -10.80
CA SER A 39 -11.06 30.28 -10.51
C SER A 39 -11.78 29.87 -9.23
N ILE A 40 -11.49 28.67 -8.70
CA ILE A 40 -12.16 28.10 -7.52
C ILE A 40 -11.19 27.74 -6.39
N ALA A 41 -9.88 27.74 -6.64
CA ALA A 41 -8.86 27.37 -5.66
C ALA A 41 -7.51 28.04 -5.95
N ASP A 42 -6.84 28.51 -4.90
CA ASP A 42 -5.46 28.99 -4.99
C ASP A 42 -4.49 27.81 -4.92
N PHE A 43 -3.48 27.80 -5.80
CA PHE A 43 -2.40 26.81 -5.76
C PHE A 43 -1.13 27.44 -5.20
N HIS A 44 -0.69 26.98 -4.04
CA HIS A 44 0.64 27.28 -3.52
C HIS A 44 1.58 26.16 -3.92
N GLY A 45 2.40 26.40 -4.95
CA GLY A 45 3.56 25.57 -5.21
C GLY A 45 4.54 25.72 -4.06
N THR A 46 4.93 24.62 -3.43
CA THR A 46 6.06 24.65 -2.49
C THR A 46 7.31 25.01 -3.27
N GLU A 47 7.78 26.25 -3.13
CA GLU A 47 9.10 26.62 -3.61
C GLU A 47 10.12 25.73 -2.89
N SER A 48 10.74 24.85 -3.67
CA SER A 48 11.81 23.97 -3.24
C SER A 48 12.87 24.80 -2.51
N ILE A 49 13.34 24.30 -1.35
CA ILE A 49 14.42 24.85 -0.50
C ILE A 49 13.92 25.80 0.62
N ALA A 50 12.85 25.42 1.34
CA ALA A 50 12.94 25.60 2.78
C ALA A 50 14.05 24.67 3.30
N ASP A 51 14.75 25.06 4.37
CA ASP A 51 15.91 24.44 5.03
C ASP A 51 15.69 22.98 5.50
N ILE A 52 15.26 22.12 4.58
CA ILE A 52 14.88 20.73 4.83
C ILE A 52 16.20 19.94 4.86
N PRO A 53 16.50 19.25 5.97
CA PRO A 53 17.71 18.46 6.07
C PRO A 53 17.76 17.43 4.95
N CYS A 54 18.89 17.39 4.25
CA CYS A 54 19.15 16.38 3.24
C CYS A 54 19.21 15.00 3.92
N THR A 55 18.25 14.13 3.59
CA THR A 55 18.29 12.73 4.03
C THR A 55 19.32 11.99 3.18
N ASP A 56 20.18 11.18 3.80
CA ASP A 56 21.19 10.32 3.18
C ASP A 56 20.61 9.08 2.47
N GLY A 57 19.36 9.20 2.01
CA GLY A 57 18.60 8.14 1.35
C GLY A 57 17.76 7.31 2.32
N TYR A 58 17.35 6.13 1.85
CA TYR A 58 16.66 5.13 2.65
C TYR A 58 17.23 3.75 2.31
N ASN A 59 17.22 2.84 3.30
CA ASN A 59 17.60 1.46 3.10
C ASN A 59 16.36 0.57 3.28
N ASP A 60 16.02 -0.20 2.24
CA ASP A 60 14.91 -1.14 2.30
C ASP A 60 15.31 -2.40 3.06
N ALA A 61 14.59 -2.70 4.16
CA ALA A 61 14.70 -3.97 4.86
C ALA A 61 13.79 -5.01 4.19
N LEU A 62 14.37 -5.83 3.32
CA LEU A 62 13.67 -6.96 2.68
C LEU A 62 13.48 -8.10 3.69
N ILE A 63 12.23 -8.53 3.87
CA ILE A 63 11.87 -9.62 4.77
C ILE A 63 11.13 -10.70 3.98
N SER A 64 11.59 -11.93 4.12
CA SER A 64 10.99 -13.10 3.46
C SER A 64 9.58 -13.39 3.99
N LYS A 65 8.70 -13.85 3.10
CA LYS A 65 7.35 -14.28 3.47
C LYS A 65 7.41 -15.57 4.31
N THR A 66 6.72 -15.58 5.45
CA THR A 66 6.51 -16.80 6.23
C THR A 66 5.42 -17.66 5.58
N ALA A 67 5.41 -18.97 5.86
CA ALA A 67 4.37 -19.87 5.35
C ALA A 67 2.96 -19.43 5.79
N ALA A 68 2.81 -18.99 7.04
CA ALA A 68 1.56 -18.45 7.57
C ALA A 68 1.10 -17.20 6.82
N PHE A 69 2.02 -16.27 6.51
CA PHE A 69 1.70 -15.08 5.74
C PHE A 69 1.30 -15.41 4.30
N SER A 70 2.01 -16.33 3.64
CA SER A 70 1.66 -16.79 2.29
C SER A 70 0.27 -17.42 2.24
N SER A 71 -0.09 -18.25 3.23
CA SER A 71 -1.44 -18.83 3.33
C SER A 71 -2.50 -17.75 3.53
N PHE A 72 -2.19 -16.70 4.29
CA PHE A 72 -3.12 -15.60 4.54
C PHE A 72 -3.34 -14.71 3.32
N LEU A 73 -2.33 -14.55 2.46
CA LEU A 73 -2.50 -13.82 1.19
C LEU A 73 -3.54 -14.49 0.29
N VAL A 74 -3.51 -15.82 0.20
CA VAL A 74 -4.50 -16.60 -0.57
C VAL A 74 -5.93 -16.35 -0.07
N ASP A 75 -6.13 -16.30 1.25
CA ASP A 75 -7.44 -16.00 1.85
C ASP A 75 -7.91 -14.57 1.51
N ILE A 76 -7.01 -13.58 1.65
CA ILE A 76 -7.30 -12.18 1.29
C ILE A 76 -7.70 -12.05 -0.18
N SER A 77 -7.06 -12.79 -1.08
CA SER A 77 -7.40 -12.76 -2.50
C SER A 77 -8.77 -13.35 -2.79
N TYR A 78 -9.10 -14.49 -2.17
CA TYR A 78 -10.46 -15.03 -2.24
C TYR A 78 -11.51 -14.03 -1.74
N ARG A 79 -11.24 -13.35 -0.62
CA ARG A 79 -12.11 -12.29 -0.09
C ARG A 79 -12.24 -11.11 -1.05
N ALA A 80 -11.13 -10.69 -1.68
CA ALA A 80 -11.12 -9.59 -2.65
C ALA A 80 -11.98 -9.92 -3.87
N ASP A 81 -11.91 -11.15 -4.37
CA ASP A 81 -12.73 -11.63 -5.49
C ASP A 81 -14.21 -11.77 -5.11
N ALA A 82 -14.52 -12.24 -3.89
CA ALA A 82 -15.88 -12.30 -3.39
C ALA A 82 -16.54 -10.90 -3.29
N VAL A 83 -15.79 -9.90 -2.81
CA VAL A 83 -16.24 -8.50 -2.77
C VAL A 83 -16.39 -7.93 -4.18
N ARG A 84 -15.47 -8.24 -5.10
CA ARG A 84 -15.47 -7.72 -6.47
C ARG A 84 -16.61 -8.30 -7.31
N SER A 85 -16.87 -9.60 -7.16
CA SER A 85 -18.01 -10.31 -7.77
C SER A 85 -19.37 -9.95 -7.15
N ARG A 86 -19.38 -9.14 -6.08
CA ARG A 86 -20.58 -8.80 -5.28
C ARG A 86 -21.25 -10.02 -4.65
N SER A 87 -20.50 -11.10 -4.45
CA SER A 87 -20.95 -12.29 -3.74
C SER A 87 -21.11 -12.03 -2.24
N VAL A 88 -20.42 -11.02 -1.71
CA VAL A 88 -20.49 -10.57 -0.31
C VAL A 88 -20.95 -9.11 -0.27
N SER A 89 -21.80 -8.78 0.71
CA SER A 89 -22.22 -7.41 0.96
C SER A 89 -21.05 -6.56 1.44
N ARG A 90 -20.94 -5.33 0.92
CA ARG A 90 -19.87 -4.38 1.28
C ARG A 90 -19.86 -3.98 2.77
N LYS A 91 -20.98 -4.17 3.46
CA LYS A 91 -21.09 -3.95 4.91
C LYS A 91 -20.35 -5.05 5.69
N ASP A 92 -20.43 -6.28 5.18
CA ASP A 92 -19.84 -7.45 5.82
C ASP A 92 -18.34 -7.51 5.52
N ASP A 93 -17.96 -7.43 4.25
CA ASP A 93 -16.57 -7.32 3.83
C ASP A 93 -16.36 -6.36 2.66
N ASN A 94 -15.22 -5.67 2.63
CA ASN A 94 -14.89 -4.73 1.58
C ASN A 94 -13.38 -4.54 1.41
N MET A 95 -12.98 -3.90 0.31
CA MET A 95 -11.57 -3.69 -0.01
C MET A 95 -10.79 -2.92 1.07
N LEU A 96 -11.44 -2.05 1.86
CA LEU A 96 -10.77 -1.30 2.93
C LEU A 96 -10.47 -2.20 4.15
N LYS A 97 -11.39 -3.11 4.50
CA LYS A 97 -11.13 -4.13 5.54
C LYS A 97 -10.02 -5.07 5.09
N ILE A 98 -10.13 -5.62 3.88
CA ILE A 98 -9.16 -6.56 3.29
C ILE A 98 -7.75 -5.96 3.24
N THR A 99 -7.59 -4.74 2.75
CA THR A 99 -6.27 -4.06 2.72
C THR A 99 -5.73 -3.75 4.11
N THR A 100 -6.59 -3.48 5.08
CA THR A 100 -6.19 -3.27 6.48
C THR A 100 -5.71 -4.58 7.10
N ASP A 101 -6.41 -5.68 6.87
CA ASP A 101 -6.01 -7.00 7.34
C ASP A 101 -4.68 -7.44 6.71
N GLY A 102 -4.49 -7.19 5.40
CA GLY A 102 -3.23 -7.44 4.72
C GLY A 102 -2.06 -6.64 5.30
N ARG A 103 -2.27 -5.36 5.63
CA ARG A 103 -1.25 -4.53 6.30
C ARG A 103 -0.91 -5.03 7.70
N LYS A 104 -1.90 -5.48 8.47
CA LYS A 104 -1.68 -6.09 9.78
C LYS A 104 -0.83 -7.35 9.66
N ALA A 105 -1.21 -8.29 8.80
CA ALA A 105 -0.49 -9.54 8.60
C ALA A 105 0.93 -9.33 8.07
N ALA A 106 1.13 -8.35 7.18
CA ALA A 106 2.46 -8.00 6.67
C ALA A 106 3.39 -7.40 7.74
N LEU A 107 2.82 -6.81 8.81
CA LEU A 107 3.57 -6.32 9.95
C LEU A 107 3.90 -7.45 10.93
N ASP A 108 2.86 -8.17 11.38
CA ASP A 108 2.96 -9.34 12.24
C ASP A 108 1.63 -10.14 12.18
N MET A 109 1.70 -11.46 11.96
CA MET A 109 0.52 -12.33 11.89
C MET A 109 -0.34 -12.27 13.15
N ARG A 110 0.24 -11.95 14.32
CA ARG A 110 -0.45 -11.83 15.59
C ARG A 110 -1.49 -10.71 15.64
N LEU A 111 -1.39 -9.74 14.73
CA LEU A 111 -2.35 -8.65 14.60
C LEU A 111 -3.64 -9.07 13.92
N VAL A 112 -3.63 -10.20 13.21
CA VAL A 112 -4.81 -10.81 12.59
C VAL A 112 -5.28 -12.01 13.41
N ASP A 113 -4.34 -12.85 13.85
CA ASP A 113 -4.62 -14.01 14.69
C ASP A 113 -3.80 -13.96 15.98
N LYS A 114 -4.45 -13.66 17.11
CA LYS A 114 -3.80 -13.57 18.42
C LYS A 114 -3.14 -14.86 18.88
N THR A 115 -3.52 -16.00 18.32
CA THR A 115 -2.96 -17.32 18.67
C THR A 115 -1.73 -17.68 17.84
N ALA A 116 -1.41 -16.88 16.82
CA ALA A 116 -0.25 -17.11 15.98
C ALA A 116 1.06 -17.07 16.79
N PRO A 117 2.02 -17.96 16.50
CA PRO A 117 3.30 -17.98 17.20
C PRO A 117 4.12 -16.72 16.86
N PHE A 118 4.99 -16.33 17.79
CA PHE A 118 5.97 -15.29 17.52
C PHE A 118 6.94 -15.73 16.40
N SER A 119 7.28 -14.81 15.50
CA SER A 119 8.24 -15.04 14.43
C SER A 119 9.29 -13.94 14.39
N TYR A 120 10.56 -14.36 14.41
CA TYR A 120 11.72 -13.50 14.16
C TYR A 120 11.77 -12.98 12.70
N GLN A 121 10.96 -13.53 11.81
CA GLN A 121 10.79 -13.03 10.43
C GLN A 121 9.67 -11.98 10.32
N SER A 122 9.17 -11.43 11.43
CA SER A 122 8.23 -10.30 11.39
C SER A 122 8.95 -8.97 11.18
N LYS A 123 8.25 -7.97 10.60
CA LYS A 123 8.78 -6.60 10.48
C LYS A 123 9.07 -5.98 11.84
N VAL A 124 8.27 -6.32 12.84
CA VAL A 124 8.45 -5.86 14.22
C VAL A 124 9.76 -6.39 14.80
N ALA A 125 10.03 -7.70 14.67
CA ALA A 125 11.27 -8.30 15.17
C ALA A 125 12.51 -7.67 14.49
N ARG A 126 12.48 -7.50 13.16
CA ARG A 126 13.58 -6.86 12.42
C ARG A 126 13.78 -5.39 12.76
N CYS A 127 12.70 -4.67 13.04
CA CYS A 127 12.78 -3.30 13.55
C CYS A 127 13.53 -3.27 14.89
N VAL A 128 13.19 -4.17 15.82
CA VAL A 128 13.85 -4.26 17.13
C VAL A 128 15.35 -4.60 16.99
N GLU A 129 15.70 -5.56 16.12
CA GLU A 129 17.10 -5.89 15.83
C GLU A 129 17.86 -4.67 15.30
N ASN A 130 17.32 -3.99 14.29
CA ASN A 130 17.96 -2.81 13.69
C ASN A 130 18.14 -1.67 14.71
N VAL A 131 17.13 -1.40 15.54
CA VAL A 131 17.21 -0.36 16.58
C VAL A 131 18.27 -0.71 17.63
N THR A 132 18.33 -1.99 18.04
CA THR A 132 19.32 -2.47 19.00
C THR A 132 20.74 -2.35 18.43
N ASP A 133 20.93 -2.74 17.17
CA ASP A 133 22.21 -2.62 16.47
C ASP A 133 22.68 -1.17 16.36
N ILE A 134 21.79 -0.23 16.04
CA ILE A 134 22.11 1.20 15.99
C ILE A 134 22.50 1.72 17.39
N TYR A 135 21.72 1.35 18.41
CA TYR A 135 21.97 1.77 19.79
C TYR A 135 23.31 1.27 20.34
N LEU A 136 23.72 0.05 19.99
CA LEU A 136 25.01 -0.51 20.44
C LEU A 136 26.22 0.03 19.66
N ARG A 137 26.00 0.58 18.46
CA ARG A 137 27.05 1.19 17.62
C ARG A 137 27.29 2.68 17.93
N THR A 138 26.33 3.35 18.57
CA THR A 138 26.35 4.78 18.88
C THR A 138 26.62 4.99 20.36
#